data_AF-A0A2W7RG29-F1
#
_entry.id   AF-A0A2W7RG29-F1
#
_cell.length_a   1.000
_cell.length_b   1.000
_cell.length_c   1.000
_cell.angle_alpha   90.00
_cell.angle_beta   90.00
_cell.angle_gamma   90.00
#
_symmetry.space_group_name_H-M   'P 1'
#
loop_
_entity.id
_entity.type
_entity.pdbx_description
1 polymer ?
#
loop_
_entity_poly.entity_id
_entity_poly.type
_entity_poly.pdbx_seq_one_letter_code
_entity_poly.pdbx_strand_id
1 'polypeptide(L)' 'MGPLWLVRMAHWLRHPPSPGRVKLVLAVVAFCALLVLVERFVGWPDWATVNGTGRMIRP' A
#
# COMPACT_ATOMS: atom_id res chain seq x y z
N MET A 1 -19.15 -13.41 3.17
CA MET A 1 -18.90 -12.67 1.92
C MET A 1 -20.20 -12.64 1.12
N GLY A 2 -20.96 -11.54 1.21
CA GLY A 2 -22.28 -11.45 0.58
C GLY A 2 -22.20 -10.98 -0.88
N PRO A 3 -23.18 -11.34 -1.73
CA PRO A 3 -23.23 -10.95 -3.15
C PRO A 3 -23.21 -9.42 -3.36
N LEU A 4 -23.61 -8.64 -2.35
CA LEU A 4 -23.50 -7.19 -2.33
C LEU A 4 -22.07 -6.67 -2.55
N TRP A 5 -21.04 -7.41 -2.15
CA TRP A 5 -19.64 -7.00 -2.36
C TRP A 5 -19.25 -7.10 -3.85
N LEU A 6 -19.72 -8.13 -4.55
CA LEU A 6 -19.52 -8.32 -5.99
C LEU A 6 -20.21 -7.20 -6.79
N VAL A 7 -21.43 -6.84 -6.40
CA VAL A 7 -22.17 -5.73 -7.03
C VAL A 7 -21.42 -4.41 -6.87
N ARG A 8 -20.81 -4.16 -5.71
CA ARG A 8 -20.01 -2.96 -5.46
C ARG A 8 -18.76 -2.91 -6.32
N MET A 9 -18.07 -4.04 -6.50
CA MET A 9 -16.92 -4.17 -7.41
C MET A 9 -17.32 -3.95 -8.87
N ALA A 10 -18.44 -4.53 -9.30
CA ALA A 10 -18.97 -4.32 -10.65
C ALA A 10 -19.35 -2.85 -10.90
N HIS A 11 -19.87 -2.16 -9.87
CA HIS A 11 -20.19 -0.74 -9.97
C HIS A 11 -18.93 0.12 -10.12
N TRP A 12 -17.82 -0.20 -9.45
CA TRP A 12 -16.53 0.47 -9.64
C TRP A 12 -16.01 0.37 -11.08
N LEU A 13 -16.25 -0.75 -11.76
CA LEU A 13 -15.88 -0.96 -13.16
C LEU A 13 -16.72 -0.10 -14.12
N ARG A 14 -18.01 0.08 -13.82
CA ARG A 14 -18.96 0.83 -14.65
C ARG A 14 -18.93 2.34 -14.40
N HIS A 15 -18.72 2.73 -13.14
CA HIS A 15 -18.66 4.12 -12.69
C HIS A 15 -17.38 4.28 -11.85
N PRO A 16 -16.23 4.43 -12.52
CA PRO A 16 -14.98 4.60 -11.81
C PRO A 16 -15.07 5.86 -10.92
N PRO A 17 -14.61 5.79 -9.67
CA PRO A 17 -14.50 6.97 -8.83
C PRO A 17 -13.58 7.99 -9.50
N SER A 18 -13.74 9.26 -9.10
CA SER A 18 -13.06 10.41 -9.70
C SER A 18 -11.61 10.07 -10.12
N PRO A 19 -11.22 10.30 -11.38
CA PRO A 19 -9.90 9.93 -11.90
C PRO A 19 -8.73 10.45 -11.05
N GLY A 20 -8.90 11.59 -10.38
CA GLY A 20 -7.90 12.14 -9.44
C GLY A 20 -7.59 11.22 -8.25
N ARG A 21 -8.61 10.61 -7.62
CA ARG A 21 -8.40 9.67 -6.51
C ARG A 21 -7.70 8.39 -6.97
N VAL A 22 -8.07 7.88 -8.15
CA VAL A 22 -7.44 6.67 -8.71
C VAL A 22 -5.96 6.94 -8.99
N LYS A 23 -5.63 8.09 -9.60
CA LYS A 23 -4.24 8.49 -9.84
C LYS A 23 -3.45 8.67 -8.55
N LEU A 24 -4.04 9.28 -7.52
CA LEU A 24 -3.40 9.44 -6.21
C LEU A 24 -3.06 8.07 -5.62
N VAL A 25 -4.03 7.16 -5.54
CA VAL A 25 -3.81 5.81 -4.97
C VAL A 25 -2.77 5.05 -5.80
N LEU A 26 -2.86 5.09 -7.13
CA LEU A 26 -1.92 4.40 -8.00
C LEU A 26 -0.49 4.96 -7.84
N ALA A 27 -0.34 6.28 -7.72
CA ALA A 27 0.95 6.91 -7.44
C ALA A 27 1.53 6.49 -6.08
N VAL A 28 0.70 6.45 -5.02
CA VAL A 28 1.12 6.01 -3.69
C VAL A 28 1.54 4.54 -3.71
N VAL A 29 0.77 3.67 -4.36
CA VAL A 29 1.10 2.25 -4.48
C VAL A 29 2.38 2.05 -5.28
N ALA A 30 2.56 2.77 -6.40
CA ALA A 30 3.78 2.74 -7.18
C ALA A 30 4.99 3.21 -6.36
N PHE A 31 4.83 4.26 -5.54
CA PHE A 31 5.87 4.74 -4.65
C PHE A 31 6.27 3.71 -3.59
N CYS A 32 5.30 3.08 -2.92
CA CYS A 32 5.58 2.00 -1.97
C CYS A 32 6.26 0.80 -2.66
N ALA A 33 5.79 0.40 -3.84
CA ALA A 33 6.38 -0.70 -4.59
C ALA A 33 7.83 -0.40 -4.99
N LEU A 34 8.11 0.84 -5.44
CA LEU A 34 9.45 1.31 -5.76
C LEU A 34 10.36 1.25 -4.53
N LEU A 35 9.88 1.72 -3.39
CA LEU A 35 10.62 1.74 -2.13
C LEU A 35 10.97 0.33 -1.66
N VAL A 36 10.04 -0.62 -1.75
CA VAL A 36 10.29 -2.05 -1.46
C VAL A 36 11.28 -2.67 -2.46
N LEU A 37 11.19 -2.30 -3.74
CA LEU A 37 12.15 -2.76 -4.74
C LEU A 37 13.55 -2.27 -4.39
N VAL A 38 13.69 -0.99 -4.08
CA VAL A 38 14.97 -0.39 -3.66
C VAL A 38 15.51 -1.09 -2.41
N GLU A 39 14.67 -1.34 -1.40
CA GLU A 39 15.03 -2.09 -0.19
C GLU A 39 15.58 -3.48 -0.51
N ARG A 40 14.93 -4.20 -1.43
CA ARG A 40 15.26 -5.59 -1.73
C ARG A 40 16.46 -5.76 -2.67
N PHE A 41 16.74 -4.76 -3.52
CA PHE A 41 17.86 -4.81 -4.47
C PHE A 41 19.13 -4.13 -3.98
N VAL A 42 19.04 -3.04 -3.21
CA VAL A 42 20.21 -2.28 -2.72
C VAL A 42 20.58 -2.66 -1.29
N GLY A 43 19.62 -3.22 -0.52
CA GLY A 43 19.75 -3.36 0.92
C GLY A 43 19.42 -2.05 1.63
N TRP A 44 18.79 -2.15 2.80
CA TRP A 44 18.37 -0.98 3.56
C TRP A 44 19.57 -0.39 4.32
N PRO A 45 19.87 0.90 4.15
CA PRO A 45 21.06 1.50 4.76
C PRO A 45 20.85 1.78 6.24
N ASP A 46 21.93 1.76 7.03
CA ASP A 46 21.90 1.89 8.50
C ASP A 46 21.20 3.17 9.00
N TRP A 47 21.21 4.25 8.20
CA TRP A 47 20.53 5.51 8.52
C TRP A 47 19.01 5.44 8.41
N ALA A 48 18.50 4.47 7.64
CA ALA A 48 17.07 4.23 7.46
C ALA A 48 16.57 3.07 8.33
N THR A 49 17.48 2.24 8.87
CA THR A 49 17.15 1.11 9.73
C THR A 49 16.46 1.60 11.01
N VAL A 50 15.28 1.05 11.31
CA VAL A 50 14.51 1.42 12.50
C VAL A 50 15.22 0.86 13.74
N ASN A 51 15.88 1.73 14.51
CA ASN A 51 16.59 1.38 15.76
C ASN A 51 15.65 1.09 16.96
N GLY A 52 14.35 0.94 16.70
CA GLY A 52 13.35 0.73 17.74
C GLY A 52 13.24 -0.74 18.10
N THR A 53 13.66 -1.11 19.30
CA THR A 53 13.25 -2.37 19.95
C THR A 53 11.73 -2.43 19.88
N GLY A 54 11.20 -3.26 18.98
CA GLY A 54 9.76 -3.44 18.79
C GLY A 54 9.14 -3.67 20.16
N ARG A 55 8.11 -2.87 20.48
CA ARG A 55 7.40 -2.87 21.78
C ARG A 55 7.54 -4.22 22.46
N MET A 56 8.46 -4.31 23.41
CA MET A 56 8.57 -5.46 24.29
C MET A 56 7.33 -5.40 25.16
N ILE A 57 6.24 -6.02 24.70
CA ILE A 57 5.05 -6.28 25.50
C ILE A 57 5.53 -7.29 26.54
N ARG A 58 6.08 -6.78 27.65
CA ARG A 58 6.36 -7.58 28.84
C ARG A 58 5.00 -8.06 29.38
N PRO A 59 4.82 -9.37 29.60
CA PRO A 59 3.61 -9.92 30.20
C PRO A 59 3.43 -9.44 31.65
#